data_AF-A0A5B6YY40-F1
#
_entry.id   AF-A0A5B6YY40-F1
#
_cell.length_a   1.000
_cell.length_b   1.000
_cell.length_c   1.000
_cell.angle_alpha   90.00
_cell.angle_beta   90.00
_cell.angle_gamma   90.00
#
_symmetry.space_group_name_H-M   'P 1'
#
loop_
_entity.id
_entity.type
_entity.pdbx_description
1 polymer ?
#
loop_
_entity_poly.entity_id
_entity_poly.type
_entity_poly.pdbx_seq_one_letter_code
_entity_poly.pdbx_strand_id
1 'polypeptide(L)'
;RAEHKAMLETESVLNVQQRHEAQFAKWFQTRMEQLRQYEAPEATEDLYSLACGPDKRVTRYTGCIANGFRFHTKEREKNRRTQNSGVAVKGLEGDQEFHYYGVLTDIIELNYCFGNQVFLFKYDWWDVSNIKTGIHKDAYFTSVNAARTRYANDPYVLASQVKQVFYLKDTKFRGDWQVV
;
A
#
# COMPACT_ATOMS: atom_id res chain seq x y z
N ARG A 1 -8.89 -16.94 -1.20
CA ARG A 1 -7.77 -17.05 -0.20
C ARG A 1 -7.94 -18.26 0.73
N ALA A 2 -9.10 -18.45 1.37
CA ALA A 2 -9.36 -19.59 2.28
C ALA A 2 -9.23 -20.95 1.58
N GLU A 3 -9.79 -21.08 0.37
CA GLU A 3 -9.71 -22.30 -0.45
C GLU A 3 -8.26 -22.82 -0.63
N HIS A 4 -7.35 -21.98 -1.13
CA HIS A 4 -5.95 -22.38 -1.30
C HIS A 4 -5.28 -22.80 0.01
N LYS A 5 -5.58 -22.11 1.12
CA LYS A 5 -5.03 -22.49 2.44
C LYS A 5 -5.53 -23.86 2.89
N ALA A 6 -6.83 -24.13 2.75
CA ALA A 6 -7.41 -25.42 3.06
C ALA A 6 -6.79 -26.54 2.21
N MET A 7 -6.55 -26.30 0.92
CA MET A 7 -5.85 -27.25 0.05
C MET A 7 -4.42 -27.54 0.56
N LEU A 8 -3.65 -26.49 0.88
CA LEU A 8 -2.29 -26.67 1.40
C LEU A 8 -2.26 -27.42 2.74
N GLU A 9 -3.22 -27.16 3.62
CA GLU A 9 -3.37 -27.83 4.92
C GLU A 9 -3.63 -29.34 4.78
N THR A 10 -4.38 -29.76 3.74
CA THR A 10 -4.58 -31.19 3.46
C THR A 10 -3.31 -31.90 3.01
N GLU A 11 -2.40 -31.19 2.34
CA GLU A 11 -1.10 -31.74 1.92
C GLU A 11 -0.10 -31.75 3.08
N SER A 12 -0.04 -30.65 3.84
CA SER A 12 0.79 -30.53 5.03
C SER A 12 0.42 -29.28 5.84
N VAL A 13 0.30 -29.45 7.16
CA VAL A 13 0.09 -28.33 8.10
C VAL A 13 1.35 -27.48 8.31
N LEU A 14 2.51 -27.90 7.81
CA LEU A 14 3.77 -27.17 7.98
C LEU A 14 3.88 -26.01 6.98
N ASN A 15 4.27 -24.83 7.49
CA ASN A 15 4.60 -23.63 6.70
C ASN A 15 3.49 -23.18 5.73
N VAL A 16 2.23 -23.47 6.04
CA VAL A 16 1.06 -23.18 5.17
C VAL A 16 1.05 -21.72 4.71
N GLN A 17 1.33 -20.77 5.61
CA GLN A 17 1.35 -19.34 5.27
C GLN A 17 2.44 -19.00 4.23
N GLN A 18 3.66 -19.49 4.42
CA GLN A 18 4.78 -19.23 3.51
C GLN A 18 4.54 -19.90 2.14
N ARG A 19 4.06 -21.14 2.15
CA ARG A 19 3.66 -21.85 0.93
C ARG A 19 2.55 -21.12 0.19
N HIS A 20 1.55 -20.63 0.94
CA HIS A 20 0.46 -19.85 0.39
C HIS A 20 1.00 -18.58 -0.29
N GLU A 21 1.82 -17.79 0.39
CA GLU A 21 2.40 -16.56 -0.18
C GLU A 21 3.23 -16.84 -1.44
N ALA A 22 4.02 -17.91 -1.45
CA ALA A 22 4.87 -18.27 -2.59
C ALA A 22 4.07 -18.84 -3.78
N GLN A 23 3.00 -19.59 -3.54
CA GLN A 23 2.31 -20.37 -4.56
C GLN A 23 0.98 -19.74 -5.01
N PHE A 24 0.41 -18.83 -4.22
CA PHE A 24 -0.96 -18.35 -4.42
C PHE A 24 -1.18 -17.70 -5.78
N ALA A 25 -0.26 -16.86 -6.27
CA ALA A 25 -0.44 -16.21 -7.57
C ALA A 25 -0.57 -17.25 -8.70
N LYS A 26 0.29 -18.27 -8.70
CA LYS A 26 0.25 -19.33 -9.71
C LYS A 26 -0.97 -20.23 -9.56
N TRP A 27 -1.30 -20.63 -8.32
CA TRP A 27 -2.50 -21.40 -8.02
C TRP A 27 -3.77 -20.66 -8.45
N PHE A 28 -3.85 -19.36 -8.16
CA PHE A 28 -5.02 -18.54 -8.47
C PHE A 28 -5.22 -18.40 -9.98
N GLN A 29 -4.14 -18.19 -10.73
CA GLN A 29 -4.17 -18.25 -12.20
C GLN A 29 -4.77 -19.56 -12.71
N THR A 30 -4.19 -20.70 -12.30
CA THR A 30 -4.68 -22.03 -12.73
C THR A 30 -6.13 -22.27 -12.32
N ARG A 31 -6.52 -21.86 -11.11
CA ARG A 31 -7.88 -22.00 -10.60
C ARG A 31 -8.89 -21.22 -11.45
N MET A 32 -8.56 -19.98 -11.83
CA MET A 32 -9.43 -19.15 -12.67
C MET A 32 -9.50 -19.66 -14.12
N GLU A 33 -8.41 -20.20 -14.66
CA GLU A 33 -8.41 -20.85 -15.99
C GLU A 33 -9.36 -22.07 -16.01
N GLN A 34 -9.32 -22.91 -14.98
CA GLN A 34 -10.24 -24.05 -14.85
C GLN A 34 -11.70 -23.61 -14.73
N LEU A 35 -12.00 -22.67 -13.82
CA LEU A 35 -13.37 -22.18 -13.64
C LEU A 35 -13.94 -21.61 -14.95
N ARG A 36 -13.12 -20.89 -15.72
CA ARG A 36 -13.52 -20.34 -17.02
C ARG A 36 -13.77 -21.43 -18.07
N GLN A 37 -12.96 -22.49 -18.08
CA GLN A 37 -13.14 -23.63 -18.98
C GLN A 37 -14.49 -24.34 -18.73
N TYR A 38 -14.93 -24.40 -17.48
CA TYR A 38 -16.23 -24.98 -17.10
C TYR A 38 -17.39 -23.97 -17.11
N GLU A 39 -17.18 -22.76 -17.63
CA GLU A 39 -18.18 -21.67 -17.65
C GLU A 39 -18.80 -21.41 -16.27
N ALA A 40 -18.00 -21.58 -15.21
CA ALA A 40 -18.46 -21.42 -13.84
C ALA A 40 -18.79 -19.93 -13.56
N PRO A 41 -19.91 -19.61 -12.89
CA PRO A 41 -20.32 -18.22 -12.63
C PRO A 41 -19.33 -17.45 -11.75
N GLU A 42 -18.50 -18.15 -10.97
CA GLU A 42 -17.43 -17.58 -10.17
C GLU A 42 -16.27 -17.03 -11.01
N ALA A 43 -16.16 -17.42 -12.28
CA ALA A 43 -15.14 -16.96 -13.22
C ALA A 43 -15.45 -15.56 -13.79
N THR A 44 -15.68 -14.58 -12.91
CA THR A 44 -15.96 -13.20 -13.34
C THR A 44 -14.76 -12.60 -14.10
N GLU A 45 -15.04 -11.64 -14.99
CA GLU A 45 -13.98 -10.94 -15.73
C GLU A 45 -12.97 -10.27 -14.78
N ASP A 46 -13.42 -9.72 -13.66
CA ASP A 46 -12.56 -9.08 -12.66
C ASP A 46 -11.61 -10.06 -11.99
N LEU A 47 -12.11 -11.22 -11.54
CA LEU A 47 -11.28 -12.23 -10.89
C LEU A 47 -10.30 -12.85 -11.88
N TYR A 48 -10.76 -13.09 -13.12
CA TYR A 48 -9.89 -13.62 -14.17
C TYR A 48 -8.81 -12.59 -14.56
N SER A 49 -9.19 -11.33 -14.70
CA SER A 49 -8.28 -10.21 -14.95
C SER A 49 -7.18 -10.14 -13.89
N LEU A 50 -7.57 -10.18 -12.62
CA LEU A 50 -6.63 -10.20 -11.50
C LEU A 50 -5.69 -11.42 -11.53
N ALA A 51 -6.21 -12.59 -11.91
CA ALA A 51 -5.46 -13.84 -11.96
C ALA A 51 -4.43 -13.88 -13.10
N CYS A 52 -4.71 -13.21 -14.23
CA CYS A 52 -3.73 -13.02 -15.30
C CYS A 52 -2.54 -12.14 -14.88
N GLY A 53 -2.73 -11.30 -13.86
CA GLY A 53 -1.76 -10.30 -13.46
C GLY A 53 -1.75 -9.06 -14.37
N PRO A 54 -1.01 -8.01 -13.97
CA PRO A 54 -0.94 -6.77 -14.73
C PRO A 54 -0.06 -6.90 -15.98
N ASP A 55 -0.26 -6.02 -16.95
CA ASP A 55 0.69 -5.75 -18.03
C ASP A 55 2.07 -5.42 -17.41
N LYS A 56 3.13 -5.94 -18.03
CA LYS A 56 4.52 -5.72 -17.57
C LYS A 56 4.96 -4.26 -17.75
N ARG A 57 4.25 -3.50 -18.58
CA ARG A 57 4.44 -2.07 -18.78
C ARG A 57 3.59 -1.33 -17.77
N VAL A 58 4.16 -0.27 -17.19
CA VAL A 58 3.49 0.57 -16.22
C VAL A 58 3.51 2.02 -16.69
N THR A 59 2.44 2.75 -16.38
CA THR A 59 2.40 4.20 -16.55
C THR A 59 2.72 4.87 -15.23
N ARG A 60 3.47 5.97 -15.26
CA ARG A 60 3.84 6.74 -14.07
C ARG A 60 3.26 8.14 -14.12
N TYR A 61 2.85 8.64 -12.97
CA TYR A 61 2.28 9.96 -12.80
C TYR A 61 3.00 10.73 -11.70
N THR A 62 3.05 12.06 -11.83
CA THR A 62 3.58 12.94 -10.78
C THR A 62 2.47 13.50 -9.89
N GLY A 63 1.20 13.21 -10.21
CA GLY A 63 0.05 13.62 -9.43
C GLY A 63 -1.26 13.08 -9.97
N CYS A 64 -2.24 12.88 -9.09
CA CYS A 64 -3.57 12.40 -9.43
C CYS A 64 -4.62 12.91 -8.44
N ILE A 65 -5.88 12.58 -8.69
CA ILE A 65 -6.97 12.75 -7.73
C ILE A 65 -7.44 11.35 -7.34
N ALA A 66 -7.39 11.04 -6.04
CA ALA A 66 -7.85 9.77 -5.48
C ALA A 66 -8.65 10.05 -4.20
N ASN A 67 -9.75 9.32 -3.98
CA ASN A 67 -10.62 9.50 -2.80
C ASN A 67 -11.09 10.96 -2.59
N GLY A 68 -11.20 11.76 -3.66
CA GLY A 68 -11.57 13.19 -3.59
C GLY A 68 -10.42 14.14 -3.23
N PHE A 69 -9.21 13.63 -2.99
CA PHE A 69 -8.02 14.43 -2.65
C PHE A 69 -7.02 14.47 -3.79
N ARG A 70 -6.34 15.62 -3.93
CA ARG A 70 -5.27 15.79 -4.91
C ARG A 70 -3.95 15.36 -4.30
N PHE A 71 -3.32 14.34 -4.88
CA PHE A 71 -2.00 13.87 -4.49
C PHE A 71 -0.94 14.34 -5.48
N HIS A 72 0.23 14.72 -4.97
CA HIS A 72 1.41 15.04 -5.79
C HIS A 72 2.61 14.28 -5.24
N THR A 73 3.52 13.87 -6.12
CA THR A 73 4.83 13.39 -5.67
C THR A 73 5.60 14.51 -5.00
N LYS A 74 6.47 14.17 -4.05
CA LYS A 74 7.36 15.08 -3.33
C LYS A 74 8.12 16.01 -4.27
N GLU A 75 8.60 15.46 -5.39
CA GLU A 75 9.34 16.23 -6.39
C GLU A 75 8.44 17.28 -7.07
N ARG A 76 7.19 16.94 -7.39
CA ARG A 76 6.25 17.87 -8.02
C ARG A 76 5.81 19.00 -7.09
N GLU A 77 5.74 18.75 -5.79
CA GLU A 77 5.34 19.77 -4.81
C GLU A 77 6.49 20.66 -4.33
N LYS A 78 7.76 20.27 -4.54
CA LYS A 78 8.94 21.00 -4.05
C LYS A 78 8.94 22.50 -4.31
N ASN A 79 8.38 22.91 -5.46
CA ASN A 79 8.31 24.31 -5.89
C ASN A 79 6.90 24.92 -5.74
N ARG A 80 6.03 24.28 -4.96
CA ARG A 80 4.64 24.70 -4.75
C ARG A 80 4.44 25.19 -3.32
N ARG A 81 3.45 26.07 -3.14
CA ARG A 81 3.01 26.51 -1.81
C ARG A 81 2.20 25.44 -1.06
N THR A 82 1.58 24.51 -1.79
CA THR A 82 0.72 23.46 -1.23
C THR A 82 1.49 22.16 -1.08
N GLN A 83 1.33 21.49 0.07
CA GLN A 83 1.86 20.16 0.33
C GLN A 83 0.76 19.12 0.05
N ASN A 84 1.01 18.19 -0.84
CA ASN A 84 0.06 17.19 -1.32
C ASN A 84 0.69 15.78 -1.39
N SER A 85 1.91 15.61 -0.87
CA SER A 85 2.64 14.34 -0.86
C SER A 85 2.54 13.57 0.45
N GLY A 86 2.15 14.22 1.55
CA GLY A 86 2.07 13.58 2.86
C GLY A 86 0.92 12.58 2.93
N VAL A 87 1.21 11.39 3.47
CA VAL A 87 0.20 10.33 3.63
C VAL A 87 0.20 9.68 5.01
N ALA A 88 -0.97 9.21 5.39
CA ALA A 88 -1.16 8.26 6.47
C ALA A 88 -1.92 7.03 5.97
N VAL A 89 -1.45 5.85 6.36
CA VAL A 89 -2.12 4.57 6.08
C VAL A 89 -2.41 3.88 7.39
N LYS A 90 -3.67 3.46 7.55
CA LYS A 90 -4.12 2.73 8.73
C LYS A 90 -3.55 1.30 8.72
N GLY A 91 -2.91 0.93 9.81
CA GLY A 91 -2.46 -0.43 10.11
C GLY A 91 -3.24 -1.02 11.30
N LEU A 92 -3.26 -2.34 11.37
CA LEU A 92 -3.85 -3.10 12.48
C LEU A 92 -2.83 -4.13 12.97
N GLU A 93 -2.51 -4.09 14.26
CA GLU A 93 -1.68 -5.08 14.94
C GLU A 93 -2.53 -5.70 16.06
N GLY A 94 -3.11 -6.88 15.79
CA GLY A 94 -4.22 -7.39 16.59
C GLY A 94 -5.41 -6.43 16.55
N ASP A 95 -5.93 -6.07 17.73
CA ASP A 95 -7.01 -5.07 17.88
C ASP A 95 -6.49 -3.63 17.97
N GLN A 96 -5.17 -3.43 17.94
CA GLN A 96 -4.57 -2.11 18.09
C GLN A 96 -4.41 -1.43 16.74
N GLU A 97 -5.08 -0.29 16.58
CA GLU A 97 -4.94 0.59 15.42
C GLU A 97 -3.67 1.43 15.53
N PHE A 98 -2.89 1.42 14.45
CA PHE A 98 -1.74 2.30 14.29
C PHE A 98 -1.71 2.90 12.89
N HIS A 99 -0.84 3.88 12.68
CA HIS A 99 -0.76 4.59 11.40
C HIS A 99 0.69 4.59 10.92
N TYR A 100 0.87 4.22 9.66
CA TYR A 100 2.09 4.46 8.92
C TYR A 100 2.05 5.87 8.35
N TYR A 101 3.19 6.55 8.37
CA TYR A 101 3.33 7.91 7.88
C TYR A 101 4.47 7.97 6.87
N GLY A 102 4.27 8.68 5.78
CA GLY A 102 5.28 8.76 4.75
C GLY A 102 5.00 9.84 3.73
N VAL A 103 5.89 9.93 2.75
CA VAL A 103 5.83 10.92 1.68
C VAL A 103 5.79 10.23 0.33
N LEU A 104 4.82 10.64 -0.50
CA LEU A 104 4.58 10.11 -1.84
C LEU A 104 5.73 10.44 -2.78
N THR A 105 6.38 9.43 -3.33
CA THR A 105 7.52 9.58 -4.24
C THR A 105 7.20 9.18 -5.68
N ASP A 106 6.27 8.25 -5.90
CA ASP A 106 5.86 7.82 -7.24
C ASP A 106 4.39 7.36 -7.27
N ILE A 107 3.74 7.49 -8.42
CA ILE A 107 2.37 7.00 -8.65
C ILE A 107 2.41 6.12 -9.88
N ILE A 108 2.06 4.85 -9.72
CA ILE A 108 2.15 3.82 -10.75
C ILE A 108 0.75 3.30 -11.06
N GLU A 109 0.39 3.30 -12.33
CA GLU A 109 -0.82 2.65 -12.85
C GLU A 109 -0.45 1.29 -13.42
N LEU A 110 -1.09 0.26 -12.87
CA LEU A 110 -1.05 -1.11 -13.33
C LEU A 110 -2.30 -1.38 -14.16
N ASN A 111 -2.11 -1.72 -15.43
CA ASN A 111 -3.19 -2.12 -16.31
C ASN A 111 -3.35 -3.64 -16.27
N TYR A 112 -4.58 -4.11 -16.22
CA TYR A 112 -4.96 -5.52 -16.28
C TYR A 112 -5.85 -5.76 -17.51
N CYS A 113 -6.18 -7.02 -17.79
CA CYS A 113 -7.11 -7.37 -18.86
C CYS A 113 -8.51 -6.77 -18.61
N PHE A 114 -9.33 -6.71 -19.66
CA PHE A 114 -10.71 -6.19 -19.59
C PHE A 114 -10.81 -4.72 -19.16
N GLY A 115 -9.73 -3.94 -19.33
CA GLY A 115 -9.72 -2.52 -18.99
C GLY A 115 -9.62 -2.23 -17.49
N ASN A 116 -9.39 -3.26 -16.66
CA ASN A 116 -9.19 -3.09 -15.23
C ASN A 116 -7.86 -2.41 -14.94
N GLN A 117 -7.82 -1.55 -13.94
CA GLN A 117 -6.63 -0.78 -13.57
C GLN A 117 -6.52 -0.60 -12.06
N VAL A 118 -5.28 -0.57 -11.57
CA VAL A 118 -4.97 -0.37 -10.15
C VAL A 118 -3.88 0.70 -10.02
N PHE A 119 -4.07 1.66 -9.12
CA PHE A 119 -3.08 2.68 -8.81
C PHE A 119 -2.32 2.33 -7.53
N LEU A 120 -1.02 2.12 -7.67
CA LEU A 120 -0.07 1.95 -6.57
C LEU A 120 0.67 3.24 -6.31
N PHE A 121 0.69 3.66 -5.05
CA PHE A 121 1.49 4.79 -4.61
C PHE A 121 2.73 4.26 -3.92
N LYS A 122 3.89 4.82 -4.27
CA LYS A 122 5.19 4.52 -3.66
C LYS A 122 5.55 5.60 -2.65
N TYR A 123 6.04 5.20 -1.48
CA TYR A 123 6.36 6.12 -0.40
C TYR A 123 7.76 5.95 0.16
N ASP A 124 8.29 7.05 0.69
CA ASP A 124 9.31 7.00 1.74
C ASP A 124 8.58 6.97 3.09
N TRP A 125 8.54 5.80 3.73
CA TRP A 125 7.88 5.62 5.03
C TRP A 125 8.79 6.04 6.18
N TRP A 126 8.28 6.85 7.12
CA TRP A 126 8.98 7.20 8.35
C TRP A 126 9.05 6.00 9.31
N ASP A 127 10.19 5.84 10.00
CA ASP A 127 10.39 4.76 10.96
C ASP A 127 9.70 5.08 12.30
N VAL A 128 8.41 4.76 12.40
CA VAL A 128 7.58 4.96 13.60
C VAL A 128 7.58 3.75 14.55
N SER A 129 8.46 2.77 14.34
CA SER A 129 8.49 1.54 15.14
C SER A 129 8.93 1.76 16.58
N ASN A 130 9.71 2.80 16.85
CA ASN A 130 10.20 3.13 18.18
C ASN A 130 9.44 4.33 18.75
N ILE A 131 8.59 4.10 19.76
CA ILE A 131 7.77 5.13 20.41
C ILE A 131 8.62 6.18 21.15
N LYS A 132 9.90 5.89 21.45
CA LYS A 132 10.78 6.87 22.10
C LYS A 132 11.48 7.79 21.11
N THR A 133 11.66 7.38 19.86
CA THR A 133 12.53 8.10 18.91
C THR A 133 11.92 8.36 17.54
N GLY A 134 10.87 7.63 17.16
CA GLY A 134 10.23 7.67 15.84
C GLY A 134 8.86 8.32 15.84
N ILE A 135 8.12 8.24 16.94
CA ILE A 135 6.77 8.83 17.05
C ILE A 135 6.46 9.26 18.49
N HIS A 136 5.92 10.45 18.65
CA HIS A 136 5.33 10.94 19.90
C HIS A 136 3.87 11.31 19.66
N LYS A 137 2.99 10.94 20.59
CA LYS A 137 1.58 11.31 20.57
C LYS A 137 1.24 11.99 21.88
N ASP A 138 0.68 13.19 21.81
CA ASP A 138 0.07 13.85 22.96
C ASP A 138 -1.44 14.03 22.76
N ALA A 139 -2.08 14.81 23.63
CA ALA A 139 -3.53 14.99 23.60
C ALA A 139 -4.05 15.69 22.33
N TYR A 140 -3.17 16.37 21.58
CA TYR A 140 -3.56 17.22 20.45
C TYR A 140 -2.87 16.82 19.14
N PHE A 141 -1.62 16.37 19.20
CA PHE A 141 -0.78 16.19 18.03
C PHE A 141 -0.07 14.84 18.00
N THR A 142 0.17 14.37 16.77
CA THR A 142 1.13 13.30 16.50
C THR A 142 2.38 13.92 15.89
N SER A 143 3.54 13.66 16.48
CA SER A 143 4.84 14.06 15.96
C SER A 143 5.60 12.83 15.48
N VAL A 144 6.09 12.86 14.24
CA VAL A 144 6.89 11.81 13.62
C VAL A 144 8.29 12.30 13.34
N ASN A 145 9.29 11.42 13.47
CA ASN A 145 10.67 11.75 13.18
C ASN A 145 11.01 11.39 11.73
N ALA A 146 11.29 12.40 10.90
CA ALA A 146 11.60 12.22 9.49
C ALA A 146 13.08 11.88 9.20
N ALA A 147 13.92 11.72 10.23
CA ALA A 147 15.35 11.40 10.06
C ALA A 147 15.61 9.97 9.57
N ARG A 148 14.65 9.06 9.73
CA ARG A 148 14.80 7.64 9.41
C ARG A 148 13.62 7.13 8.61
N THR A 149 13.92 6.38 7.56
CA THR A 149 12.93 5.69 6.75
C THR A 149 12.95 4.18 6.98
N ARG A 150 11.83 3.52 6.69
CA ARG A 150 11.66 2.06 6.75
C ARG A 150 10.94 1.55 5.50
N TYR A 151 10.89 0.24 5.33
CA TYR A 151 10.13 -0.44 4.27
C TYR A 151 10.56 -0.08 2.84
N ALA A 152 11.85 0.20 2.62
CA ALA A 152 12.38 0.50 1.29
C ALA A 152 12.15 -0.62 0.26
N ASN A 153 12.06 -1.87 0.72
CA ASN A 153 11.79 -3.05 -0.11
C ASN A 153 10.30 -3.32 -0.32
N ASP A 154 9.42 -2.67 0.44
CA ASP A 154 7.96 -2.78 0.32
C ASP A 154 7.28 -1.42 0.50
N PRO A 155 7.48 -0.48 -0.46
CA PRO A 155 7.05 0.91 -0.31
C PRO A 155 5.64 1.19 -0.85
N TYR A 156 4.92 0.18 -1.34
CA TYR A 156 3.72 0.38 -2.16
C TYR A 156 2.43 0.19 -1.37
N VAL A 157 1.47 1.09 -1.55
CA VAL A 157 0.10 0.97 -1.02
C VAL A 157 -0.91 1.35 -2.10
N LEU A 158 -2.10 0.76 -2.07
CA LEU A 158 -3.17 1.13 -2.99
C LEU A 158 -3.62 2.57 -2.74
N ALA A 159 -3.86 3.32 -3.82
CA ALA A 159 -4.39 4.69 -3.74
C ALA A 159 -5.72 4.78 -2.96
N SER A 160 -6.51 3.70 -2.92
CA SER A 160 -7.77 3.64 -2.18
C SER A 160 -7.58 3.57 -0.65
N GLN A 161 -6.41 3.12 -0.16
CA GLN A 161 -6.15 2.89 1.26
C GLN A 161 -5.53 4.08 1.98
N VAL A 162 -5.21 5.17 1.25
CA VAL A 162 -4.40 6.27 1.79
C VAL A 162 -5.26 7.46 2.19
N LYS A 163 -4.85 8.12 3.28
CA LYS A 163 -5.35 9.43 3.70
C LYS A 163 -4.27 10.46 3.45
N GLN A 164 -4.65 11.63 2.93
CA GLN A 164 -3.73 12.76 2.80
C GLN A 164 -3.52 13.42 4.17
N VAL A 165 -2.26 13.76 4.47
CA VAL A 165 -1.87 14.51 5.67
C VAL A 165 -0.87 15.60 5.32
N PHE A 166 -0.63 16.51 6.25
CA PHE A 166 0.32 17.61 6.09
C PHE A 166 1.37 17.52 7.20
N TYR A 167 2.63 17.65 6.84
CA TYR A 167 3.73 17.73 7.79
C TYR A 167 4.12 19.17 8.08
N LEU A 168 4.16 19.53 9.36
CA LEU A 168 4.62 20.83 9.86
C LEU A 168 5.83 20.64 10.76
N LYS A 169 6.79 21.56 10.74
CA LYS A 169 7.96 21.47 11.62
C LYS A 169 7.54 21.52 13.09
N ASP A 170 7.99 20.56 13.89
CA ASP A 170 7.70 20.50 15.31
C ASP A 170 8.59 21.49 16.09
N THR A 171 7.97 22.44 16.80
CA THR A 171 8.68 23.46 17.59
C THR A 171 9.14 22.96 18.95
N LYS A 172 8.53 21.89 19.47
CA LYS A 172 8.81 21.27 20.77
C LYS A 172 10.01 20.33 20.69
N PHE A 173 10.00 19.39 19.74
CA PHE A 173 11.08 18.39 19.59
C PHE A 173 12.22 18.85 18.70
N ARG A 174 11.99 19.86 17.83
CA ARG A 174 13.00 20.47 16.92
C ARG A 174 13.66 19.45 15.98
N GLY A 175 14.66 19.85 15.19
CA GLY A 175 15.35 18.96 14.24
C GLY A 175 14.44 18.42 13.14
N ASP A 176 14.49 17.11 12.92
CA ASP A 176 13.73 16.38 11.87
C ASP A 176 12.32 15.96 12.32
N TRP A 177 11.85 16.45 13.46
CA TRP A 177 10.51 16.17 13.94
C TRP A 177 9.45 16.98 13.20
N GLN A 178 8.38 16.30 12.80
CA GLN A 178 7.25 16.87 12.07
C GLN A 178 5.93 16.51 12.76
N VAL A 179 5.07 17.50 12.98
CA VAL A 179 3.67 17.29 13.38
C VAL A 179 2.87 16.88 12.15
N VAL A 180 2.00 15.88 12.31
CA VAL A 180 1.08 15.33 11.30
C VAL A 180 -0.37 15.42 11.75
#